data_AF-A0A2G6VSN4-F1
#
_entry.id   AF-A0A2G6VSN4-F1
#
_cell.length_a   1.000
_cell.length_b   1.000
_cell.length_c   1.000
_cell.angle_alpha   90.00
_cell.angle_beta   90.00
_cell.angle_gamma   90.00
#
_symmetry.space_group_name_H-M   'P 1'
#
loop_
_entity.id
_entity.type
_entity.pdbx_description
1 polymer ?
#
loop_
_entity_poly.entity_id
_entity_poly.type
_entity_poly.pdbx_seq_one_letter_code
_entity_poly.pdbx_strand_id
1 'polypeptide(L)'
;MEESTFQKIATFQYSSEAIIFKGKLESEGIEVFMRDNNTVDSNPLYSNAVGGVKLFVQNNDFEKATDIFSNISQYSLDDNEKLRKCPKCGAEQIDMVTSIQDLKSFLVFLFSVFLVAIPFYSKHKYKCDNCKFEFK
;
A
#
# COMPACT_ATOMS: atom_id res chain seq x y z
N MET A 1 32.62 11.97 -9.77
CA MET A 1 31.25 11.44 -9.75
C MET A 1 30.89 11.42 -8.27
N GLU A 2 30.06 12.35 -7.80
CA GLU A 2 29.62 12.31 -6.39
C GLU A 2 28.76 11.07 -6.21
N GLU A 3 29.22 10.12 -5.40
CA GLU A 3 28.37 9.03 -4.96
C GLU A 3 27.26 9.63 -4.10
N SER A 4 26.01 9.40 -4.49
CA SER A 4 24.86 9.84 -3.70
C SER A 4 24.90 9.14 -2.34
N THR A 5 25.04 9.90 -1.25
CA THR A 5 25.04 9.38 0.13
C THR A 5 23.80 8.56 0.45
N PHE A 6 22.67 8.90 -0.19
CA PHE A 6 21.38 8.23 -0.01
C PHE A 6 20.84 7.70 -1.33
N GLN A 7 20.20 6.54 -1.27
CA GLN A 7 19.48 5.94 -2.39
C GLN A 7 18.00 5.77 -2.05
N LYS A 8 17.13 6.01 -3.03
CA LYS A 8 15.68 5.86 -2.90
C LYS A 8 15.32 4.38 -2.99
N ILE A 9 14.62 3.84 -2.00
CA ILE A 9 14.22 2.43 -1.97
C ILE A 9 12.79 2.20 -2.45
N ALA A 10 11.86 3.11 -2.12
CA ALA A 10 10.45 2.96 -2.45
C ALA A 10 9.71 4.31 -2.48
N THR A 11 8.54 4.31 -3.12
CA THR A 11 7.58 5.42 -3.12
C THR A 11 6.21 4.88 -2.73
N PHE A 12 5.52 5.58 -1.84
CA PHE A 12 4.18 5.24 -1.36
C PHE A 12 3.21 6.40 -1.58
N GLN A 13 1.91 6.10 -1.66
CA GLN A 13 0.92 7.14 -1.86
C GLN A 13 0.73 7.94 -0.56
N TYR A 14 0.73 7.27 0.59
CA TYR A 14 0.52 7.95 1.86
C TYR A 14 1.58 7.59 2.90
N SER A 15 1.77 8.46 3.89
CA SER A 15 2.73 8.25 4.97
C SER A 15 2.40 7.00 5.81
N SER A 16 1.12 6.63 5.91
CA SER A 16 0.69 5.41 6.61
C SER A 16 1.35 4.15 6.05
N GLU A 17 1.39 4.01 4.72
CA GLU A 17 2.07 2.91 4.04
C GLU A 17 3.58 2.99 4.25
N ALA A 18 4.16 4.18 4.05
CA ALA A 18 5.59 4.41 4.19
C ALA A 18 6.12 4.07 5.59
N ILE A 19 5.35 4.38 6.63
CA ILE A 19 5.71 4.10 8.04
C ILE A 19 5.76 2.59 8.32
N ILE A 20 4.91 1.78 7.70
CA ILE A 20 4.95 0.31 7.85
C ILE A 20 6.30 -0.23 7.35
N PHE A 21 6.70 0.17 6.14
CA PHE A 21 7.97 -0.27 5.56
C PHE A 21 9.18 0.31 6.27
N LYS A 22 9.10 1.57 6.71
CA LYS A 22 10.11 2.18 7.58
C LYS A 22 10.31 1.36 8.85
N GLY A 23 9.22 1.01 9.56
CA GLY A 23 9.30 0.21 10.77
C GLY A 23 9.91 -1.18 10.53
N LYS A 24 9.61 -1.82 9.40
CA LYS A 24 10.24 -3.10 9.03
C LYS A 24 11.75 -2.95 8.81
N LEU A 25 12.20 -1.97 8.03
CA LEU A 25 13.64 -1.75 7.80
C LEU A 25 14.38 -1.34 9.08
N GLU A 26 13.79 -0.45 9.90
CA GLU A 26 14.39 -0.03 11.17
C GLU A 26 14.50 -1.19 12.17
N SER A 27 13.56 -2.14 12.16
CA SER A 27 13.67 -3.35 12.98
C SER A 27 14.84 -4.27 12.59
N GLU A 28 15.34 -4.15 11.35
CA GLU A 28 16.52 -4.86 10.83
C GLU A 28 17.81 -4.03 10.97
N GLY A 29 17.74 -2.92 11.70
CA GLY A 29 18.86 -2.01 11.96
C GLY A 29 19.22 -1.08 10.81
N ILE A 30 18.31 -0.86 9.85
CA ILE A 30 18.52 0.05 8.71
C ILE A 30 17.82 1.37 8.98
N GLU A 31 18.57 2.47 8.96
CA GLU A 31 18.00 3.80 9.13
C GLU A 31 17.27 4.25 7.85
N VAL A 32 16.03 4.75 8.01
CA VAL A 32 15.18 5.15 6.88
C VAL A 32 14.75 6.60 6.98
N PHE A 33 14.98 7.33 5.88
CA PHE A 33 14.62 8.72 5.72
C PHE A 33 13.38 8.84 4.84
N MET A 34 12.38 9.60 5.30
CA MET A 34 11.15 9.87 4.54
C MET A 34 11.22 11.27 3.94
N ARG A 35 10.78 11.40 2.69
CA ARG A 35 10.61 12.67 2.00
C ARG A 35 9.16 12.87 1.59
N ASP A 36 8.71 14.13 1.68
CA ASP A 36 7.37 14.60 1.29
C ASP A 36 6.21 14.12 2.19
N ASN A 37 6.49 13.35 3.26
CA ASN A 37 5.48 12.87 4.21
C ASN A 37 4.68 14.01 4.85
N ASN A 38 5.34 15.08 5.32
CA ASN A 38 4.65 16.21 5.96
C ASN A 38 3.73 16.96 4.97
N THR A 39 4.13 17.05 3.70
CA THR A 39 3.31 17.68 2.65
C THR A 39 2.07 16.85 2.37
N VAL A 40 2.23 15.53 2.26
CA VAL A 40 1.13 14.59 2.06
C VAL A 40 0.21 14.54 3.28
N ASP A 41 0.75 14.56 4.49
CA ASP A 41 -0.05 14.53 5.74
C ASP A 41 -0.82 15.84 5.95
N SER A 42 -0.24 16.97 5.53
CA SER A 42 -0.93 18.27 5.58
C SER A 42 -2.10 18.33 4.60
N ASN A 43 -1.94 17.77 3.40
CA ASN A 43 -3.03 17.66 2.44
C ASN A 43 -2.84 16.40 1.56
N PRO A 44 -3.59 15.31 1.85
CA PRO A 44 -3.44 14.04 1.13
C PRO A 44 -3.69 14.15 -0.38
N LEU A 45 -4.41 15.17 -0.85
CA LEU A 45 -4.64 15.43 -2.27
C LEU A 45 -3.36 15.82 -3.02
N TYR A 46 -2.33 16.29 -2.31
CA TYR A 46 -1.04 16.63 -2.90
C TYR A 46 -0.13 15.44 -3.15
N SER A 47 -0.44 14.25 -2.66
CA SER A 47 0.39 13.05 -2.86
C SER A 47 0.76 12.84 -4.34
N ASN A 48 -0.22 12.86 -5.23
CA ASN A 48 0.03 12.69 -6.66
C ASN A 48 0.86 13.83 -7.27
N ALA A 49 0.70 15.07 -6.77
CA ALA A 49 1.43 16.23 -7.26
C ALA A 49 2.91 16.20 -6.86
N VAL A 50 3.23 15.69 -5.66
CA VAL A 50 4.61 15.55 -5.18
C VAL A 50 5.23 14.20 -5.54
N GLY A 51 4.48 13.30 -6.17
CA GLY A 51 4.92 11.95 -6.53
C GLY A 51 5.07 11.02 -5.32
N GLY A 52 4.19 11.15 -4.34
CA GLY A 52 4.11 10.30 -3.15
C GLY A 52 5.20 10.56 -2.11
N VAL A 53 5.08 9.84 -1.00
CA VAL A 53 6.06 9.78 0.09
C VAL A 53 7.19 8.85 -0.33
N LYS A 54 8.44 9.32 -0.27
CA LYS A 54 9.60 8.57 -0.75
C LYS A 54 10.45 8.11 0.41
N LEU A 55 10.87 6.85 0.40
CA LEU A 55 11.81 6.29 1.38
C LEU A 55 13.22 6.25 0.80
N PHE A 56 14.19 6.64 1.62
CA PHE A 56 15.61 6.61 1.32
C PHE A 56 16.38 5.89 2.42
N VAL A 57 17.47 5.24 2.04
CA VAL A 57 18.44 4.60 2.93
C VAL A 57 19.86 5.06 2.56
N GLN A 58 20.83 4.87 3.44
CA GLN A 58 22.22 5.12 3.11
C GLN A 58 22.68 4.17 2.00
N ASN A 59 23.62 4.62 1.15
CA ASN A 59 24.13 3.83 0.03
C ASN A 59 24.63 2.44 0.48
N ASN A 60 25.31 2.38 1.63
CA ASN A 60 25.83 1.14 2.21
C ASN A 60 24.74 0.12 2.61
N ASP A 61 23.52 0.58 2.89
CA ASP A 61 22.40 -0.28 3.30
C ASP A 61 21.45 -0.60 2.15
N PHE A 62 21.68 -0.05 0.96
CA PHE A 62 20.73 -0.13 -0.15
C PHE A 62 20.48 -1.58 -0.62
N GLU A 63 21.52 -2.40 -0.75
CA GLU A 63 21.38 -3.81 -1.13
C GLU A 63 20.60 -4.59 -0.08
N LYS A 64 20.99 -4.46 1.20
CA LYS A 64 20.31 -5.11 2.33
C LYS A 64 18.83 -4.69 2.42
N ALA A 65 18.53 -3.41 2.24
CA ALA A 65 17.17 -2.90 2.23
C ALA A 65 16.35 -3.47 1.07
N THR A 66 16.94 -3.59 -0.12
CA THR A 66 16.29 -4.16 -1.31
C THR A 66 15.97 -5.64 -1.11
N ASP A 67 16.89 -6.40 -0.52
CA ASP A 67 16.68 -7.81 -0.21
C ASP A 67 15.54 -7.99 0.79
N ILE A 68 15.47 -7.18 1.84
CA ILE A 68 14.35 -7.20 2.80
C ILE A 68 13.03 -6.91 2.09
N PHE A 69 13.00 -5.91 1.21
CA PHE A 69 11.80 -5.56 0.42
C PHE A 69 11.33 -6.71 -0.46
N SER A 70 12.25 -7.46 -1.10
CA SER A 70 11.91 -8.57 -1.98
C SER A 70 11.19 -9.74 -1.27
N ASN A 71 11.38 -9.85 0.05
CA ASN A 71 10.75 -10.88 0.87
C ASN A 71 9.36 -10.48 1.39
N ILE A 72 8.94 -9.23 1.20
CA ILE A 72 7.62 -8.76 1.62
C ILE A 72 6.63 -9.06 0.49
N SER A 73 5.68 -9.95 0.76
CA SER A 73 4.58 -10.20 -0.17
C SER A 73 3.73 -8.94 -0.37
N GLN A 74 3.39 -8.67 -1.64
CA GLN A 74 2.44 -7.62 -2.00
C GLN A 74 0.98 -8.08 -1.89
N TYR A 75 0.74 -9.38 -1.75
CA TYR A 75 -0.60 -9.97 -1.77
C TYR A 75 -1.11 -10.32 -0.37
N SER A 76 -2.42 -10.43 -0.27
CA SER A 76 -3.16 -10.67 0.96
C SER A 76 -2.80 -12.02 1.60
N LEU A 77 -2.49 -11.98 2.89
CA LEU A 77 -2.29 -13.17 3.71
C LEU A 77 -3.62 -13.65 4.34
N ASP A 78 -3.68 -14.92 4.71
CA ASP A 78 -4.73 -15.49 5.55
C ASP A 78 -4.38 -15.40 7.04
N ASP A 79 -5.27 -15.89 7.91
CA ASP A 79 -5.10 -15.84 9.37
C ASP A 79 -3.91 -16.68 9.88
N ASN A 80 -3.31 -17.52 9.02
CA ASN A 80 -2.13 -18.32 9.32
C ASN A 80 -0.87 -17.77 8.62
N GLU A 81 -0.89 -16.50 8.21
CA GLU A 81 0.23 -15.80 7.56
C GLU A 81 0.65 -16.43 6.22
N LYS A 82 -0.24 -17.15 5.55
CA LYS A 82 0.01 -17.74 4.22
C LYS A 82 -0.68 -16.93 3.14
N LEU A 83 -0.12 -16.95 1.92
CA LEU A 83 -0.75 -16.32 0.77
C LEU A 83 -2.14 -16.91 0.53
N ARG A 84 -3.15 -16.03 0.51
CA ARG A 84 -4.53 -16.44 0.26
C ARG A 84 -4.65 -17.00 -1.15
N LYS A 85 -5.30 -18.15 -1.29
CA LYS A 85 -5.54 -18.79 -2.60
C LYS A 85 -6.89 -18.42 -3.19
N CYS A 86 -6.91 -18.18 -4.49
CA CYS A 86 -8.16 -17.99 -5.22
C CYS A 86 -8.99 -19.28 -5.21
N PRO A 87 -10.26 -19.27 -4.77
CA PRO A 87 -11.11 -20.47 -4.80
C PRO A 87 -11.50 -20.91 -6.23
N LYS A 88 -11.32 -20.04 -7.24
CA LYS A 88 -11.67 -20.32 -8.65
C LYS A 88 -10.49 -20.87 -9.46
N CYS A 89 -9.29 -20.31 -9.30
CA CYS A 89 -8.13 -20.66 -10.13
C CYS A 89 -6.88 -21.07 -9.34
N GLY A 90 -6.90 -21.04 -8.00
CA GLY A 90 -5.77 -21.43 -7.15
C GLY A 90 -4.60 -20.44 -7.05
N ALA A 91 -4.63 -19.32 -7.79
CA ALA A 91 -3.56 -18.32 -7.74
C ALA A 91 -3.46 -17.63 -6.37
N GLU A 92 -2.26 -17.20 -6.00
CA GLU A 92 -1.93 -16.53 -4.73
C GLU A 92 -1.88 -14.99 -4.85
N GLN A 93 -2.15 -14.47 -6.04
CA GLN A 93 -2.19 -13.04 -6.36
C GLN A 93 -3.56 -12.46 -5.98
N ILE A 94 -3.78 -12.19 -4.69
CA ILE A 94 -5.07 -11.74 -4.16
C ILE A 94 -4.93 -10.38 -3.46
N ASP A 95 -5.75 -9.42 -3.89
CA ASP A 95 -5.83 -8.10 -3.28
C ASP A 95 -7.13 -7.90 -2.53
N MET A 96 -7.07 -7.11 -1.46
CA MET A 96 -8.26 -6.60 -0.80
C MET A 96 -8.71 -5.33 -1.53
N VAL A 97 -9.95 -5.34 -2.01
CA VAL A 97 -10.54 -4.22 -2.76
C VAL A 97 -11.85 -3.77 -2.12
N THR A 98 -12.15 -2.48 -2.27
CA THR A 98 -13.48 -1.95 -1.99
C THR A 98 -14.37 -2.17 -3.21
N SER A 99 -15.43 -2.95 -3.06
CA SER A 99 -16.28 -3.36 -4.19
C SER A 99 -17.65 -2.67 -4.15
N ILE A 100 -17.97 -1.91 -5.20
CA ILE A 100 -19.28 -1.28 -5.43
C ILE A 100 -19.98 -2.00 -6.59
N GLN A 101 -20.48 -3.20 -6.34
CA GLN A 101 -21.14 -4.00 -7.37
C GLN A 101 -22.66 -3.89 -7.36
N ASP A 102 -23.25 -3.46 -6.24
CA ASP A 102 -24.70 -3.44 -6.07
C ASP A 102 -25.25 -2.01 -6.13
N LEU A 103 -26.44 -1.84 -6.71
CA LEU A 103 -27.13 -0.55 -6.81
C LEU A 103 -27.29 0.14 -5.45
N LYS A 104 -27.52 -0.64 -4.37
CA LYS A 104 -27.59 -0.12 -3.00
C LYS A 104 -26.27 0.50 -2.55
N SER A 105 -25.15 -0.18 -2.77
CA SER A 105 -23.81 0.34 -2.42
C SER A 105 -23.48 1.60 -3.22
N PHE A 106 -23.89 1.64 -4.49
CA PHE A 106 -23.72 2.80 -5.35
C PHE A 106 -24.57 4.00 -4.89
N LEU A 107 -25.85 3.79 -4.55
CA LEU A 107 -26.70 4.85 -4.02
C LEU A 107 -26.15 5.41 -2.70
N VAL A 108 -25.75 4.54 -1.77
CA VAL A 108 -25.12 4.98 -0.50
C VAL A 108 -23.85 5.79 -0.75
N PHE A 109 -23.01 5.37 -1.70
CA PHE A 109 -21.84 6.13 -2.12
C PHE A 109 -22.22 7.52 -2.65
N LEU A 110 -23.17 7.62 -3.58
CA LEU A 110 -23.65 8.91 -4.10
C LEU A 110 -24.21 9.83 -3.01
N PHE A 111 -25.02 9.28 -2.10
CA PHE A 111 -25.54 10.04 -0.96
C PHE A 111 -24.43 10.51 -0.02
N SER A 112 -23.41 9.68 0.24
CA SER A 112 -22.27 10.08 1.09
C SER A 112 -21.47 11.23 0.48
N VAL A 113 -21.23 11.20 -0.83
CA VAL A 113 -20.55 12.29 -1.55
C VAL A 113 -21.37 13.59 -1.48
N PHE A 114 -22.69 13.51 -1.68
CA PHE A 114 -23.56 14.69 -1.63
C PHE A 114 -23.63 15.32 -0.22
N LEU A 115 -23.61 14.50 0.83
CA LEU A 115 -23.66 14.96 2.21
C LEU A 115 -22.28 15.40 2.75
N VAL A 116 -21.21 15.33 1.93
CA VAL A 116 -19.81 15.49 2.39
C VAL A 116 -19.51 14.59 3.59
N ALA A 117 -20.22 13.45 3.66
CA ALA A 117 -20.02 12.44 4.66
C ALA A 117 -18.93 11.49 4.15
N ILE A 118 -17.96 11.17 5.01
CA ILE A 118 -16.98 10.12 4.72
C ILE A 118 -17.77 8.84 4.41
N PRO A 119 -17.40 8.07 3.37
CA PRO A 119 -18.12 6.84 3.02
C PRO A 119 -18.00 5.81 4.16
N PHE A 120 -18.97 5.82 5.09
CA PHE A 120 -19.01 4.92 6.25
C PHE A 120 -19.36 3.46 5.89
N TYR A 121 -19.75 3.19 4.64
CA TYR A 121 -20.19 1.87 4.21
C TYR A 121 -19.33 1.36 3.05
N SER A 122 -18.17 0.80 3.39
CA SER A 122 -17.30 0.09 2.45
C SER A 122 -17.38 -1.41 2.72
N LYS A 123 -17.76 -2.20 1.70
CA LYS A 123 -17.62 -3.65 1.75
C LYS A 123 -16.28 -4.03 1.12
N HIS A 124 -15.38 -4.51 1.95
CA HIS A 124 -14.14 -5.12 1.49
C HIS A 124 -14.43 -6.52 0.93
N LYS A 125 -13.85 -6.82 -0.23
CA LYS A 125 -13.84 -8.14 -0.86
C LYS A 125 -12.41 -8.46 -1.27
N TYR A 126 -12.12 -9.74 -1.42
CA TYR A 126 -10.89 -10.18 -2.05
C TYR A 126 -11.11 -10.32 -3.55
N LYS A 127 -10.16 -9.83 -4.34
CA LYS A 127 -10.16 -9.95 -5.79
C LYS A 127 -8.90 -10.65 -6.23
N CYS A 128 -9.06 -11.71 -7.03
CA CYS A 128 -7.92 -12.39 -7.63
C CYS A 128 -7.40 -11.60 -8.82
N ASP A 129 -6.11 -11.34 -8.87
CA ASP A 129 -5.51 -10.57 -9.93
C ASP A 129 -5.38 -11.35 -11.25
N ASN A 130 -5.24 -12.68 -11.16
CA ASN A 130 -5.15 -13.56 -12.32
C ASN A 130 -6.50 -13.75 -13.03
N CYS A 131 -7.57 -14.15 -12.30
CA CYS A 131 -8.88 -14.47 -12.91
C CYS A 131 -9.99 -13.45 -12.66
N LYS A 132 -9.69 -12.35 -11.96
CA LYS A 132 -10.61 -11.26 -11.58
C LYS A 132 -11.85 -11.69 -10.79
N PHE A 133 -11.84 -12.91 -10.23
CA PHE A 133 -12.92 -13.40 -9.36
C PHE A 133 -12.92 -12.67 -8.01
N GLU A 134 -14.10 -12.20 -7.59
CA GLU A 134 -14.28 -11.52 -6.30
C GLU A 134 -15.01 -12.43 -5.31
N PHE A 135 -14.48 -12.50 -4.09
CA PHE A 135 -14.99 -13.34 -3.01
C PHE A 135 -14.84 -12.65 -1.65
N LYS A 136 -15.44 -13.23 -0.60
CA LYS A 136 -15.38 -12.71 0.77
C LYS A 136 -14.11 -13.12 1.49
#